data_AF-A0A5C7PW49-F1
#
_entry.id   AF-A0A5C7PW49-F1
#
_cell.length_a   1.000
_cell.length_b   1.000
_cell.length_c   1.000
_cell.angle_alpha   90.00
_cell.angle_beta   90.00
_cell.angle_gamma   90.00
#
_symmetry.space_group_name_H-M   'P 1'
#
loop_
_entity.id
_entity.type
_entity.pdbx_description
1 polymer ?
#
loop_
_entity_poly.entity_id
_entity_poly.type
_entity_poly.pdbx_seq_one_letter_code
_entity_poly.pdbx_strand_id
1 'polypeptide(L)'
;MPWGWRHAACLAERSSVPGAPTPYPCRDRRRHRSRAKRVGLIYLDANLLIYVVEEVPEFASRVTRRIEAVVRSGNERFAISPLVKMECLVGPVRSGDLALQGYFETFFLRLATLAMPEAVYRNGAILRARFGLRTPDALHLACAQHHGCQALWTNDERLTRAGLGLAKNILSDPA
;
A
#
# COMPACT_ATOMS: atom_id res chain seq x y z
N MET A 1 10.25 0.71 24.11
CA MET A 1 10.85 -0.48 23.46
C MET A 1 9.90 -1.67 23.60
N PRO A 2 9.09 -2.03 22.57
CA PRO A 2 8.85 -3.47 22.41
C PRO A 2 8.41 -3.87 20.99
N TRP A 3 9.26 -4.18 20.01
CA TRP A 3 8.79 -5.01 18.88
C TRP A 3 9.92 -5.89 18.33
N GLY A 4 9.95 -7.16 18.77
CA GLY A 4 10.82 -8.22 18.24
C GLY A 4 10.13 -9.02 17.14
N TRP A 5 10.68 -8.99 15.92
CA TRP A 5 10.27 -9.84 14.80
C TRP A 5 11.48 -10.14 13.91
N ARG A 6 12.01 -11.38 13.98
CA ARG A 6 13.14 -11.86 13.17
C ARG A 6 12.67 -12.86 12.11
N HIS A 7 12.96 -12.47 10.85
CA HIS A 7 13.46 -13.24 9.70
C HIS A 7 12.71 -14.48 9.18
N ALA A 8 12.36 -14.42 7.89
CA ALA A 8 12.83 -15.40 6.90
C ALA A 8 12.84 -14.75 5.51
N ALA A 9 14.03 -14.70 4.89
CA ALA A 9 14.30 -14.12 3.59
C ALA A 9 13.90 -15.09 2.44
N CYS A 10 13.47 -14.48 1.34
CA CYS A 10 13.09 -15.10 0.09
C CYS A 10 14.34 -15.25 -0.81
N LEU A 11 14.57 -16.43 -1.37
CA LEU A 11 15.51 -16.64 -2.48
C LEU A 11 14.72 -17.01 -3.73
N ALA A 12 14.98 -16.30 -4.81
CA ALA A 12 14.43 -16.51 -6.14
C ALA A 12 15.57 -16.91 -7.09
N GLU A 13 15.35 -17.88 -7.98
CA GLU A 13 16.20 -18.11 -9.15
C GLU A 13 15.42 -18.56 -10.40
N ARG A 14 15.69 -17.83 -11.50
CA ARG A 14 15.91 -18.24 -12.92
C ARG A 14 14.77 -18.96 -13.66
N SER A 15 14.10 -18.38 -14.68
CA SER A 15 14.50 -18.09 -16.08
C SER A 15 14.70 -19.34 -16.97
N SER A 16 13.81 -19.55 -17.97
CA SER A 16 14.08 -20.01 -19.37
C SER A 16 12.76 -20.34 -20.13
N VAL A 17 12.66 -19.95 -21.41
CA VAL A 17 11.61 -20.25 -22.44
C VAL A 17 12.38 -20.39 -23.79
N PRO A 18 11.85 -20.86 -24.97
CA PRO A 18 10.53 -21.37 -25.35
C PRO A 18 10.48 -22.56 -26.36
N GLY A 19 9.26 -23.07 -26.65
CA GLY A 19 8.97 -23.93 -27.81
C GLY A 19 7.46 -24.26 -27.94
N ALA A 20 6.88 -24.10 -29.13
CA ALA A 20 5.46 -24.36 -29.46
C ALA A 20 5.34 -24.82 -30.94
N PRO A 21 4.18 -25.23 -31.49
CA PRO A 21 2.89 -25.66 -30.90
C PRO A 21 2.41 -27.04 -31.45
N THR A 22 1.25 -27.56 -31.01
CA THR A 22 0.22 -28.30 -31.82
C THR A 22 -0.99 -28.66 -30.90
N PRO A 23 -2.13 -29.23 -31.37
CA PRO A 23 -3.39 -28.52 -31.61
C PRO A 23 -4.53 -28.97 -30.68
N TYR A 24 -5.62 -28.19 -30.68
CA TYR A 24 -6.80 -28.38 -29.82
C TYR A 24 -7.57 -29.68 -30.08
N PRO A 25 -8.24 -30.20 -29.03
CA PRO A 25 -9.67 -30.45 -29.17
C PRO A 25 -10.49 -29.75 -28.08
N CYS A 26 -11.62 -29.21 -28.52
CA CYS A 26 -12.66 -28.61 -27.69
C CYS A 26 -13.46 -29.70 -26.96
N ARG A 27 -13.56 -29.62 -25.62
CA ARG A 27 -14.83 -29.87 -24.92
C ARG A 27 -14.85 -29.34 -23.50
N ASP A 28 -15.95 -28.64 -23.26
CA ASP A 28 -16.47 -28.10 -22.00
C ASP A 28 -16.33 -29.03 -20.80
N ARG A 29 -15.72 -28.53 -19.73
CA ARG A 29 -16.09 -28.87 -18.35
C ARG A 29 -16.02 -27.58 -17.54
N ARG A 30 -17.20 -27.07 -17.16
CA ARG A 30 -17.43 -26.15 -16.05
C ARG A 30 -16.47 -26.42 -14.90
N ARG A 31 -15.34 -25.71 -14.87
CA ARG A 31 -14.45 -25.69 -13.71
C ARG A 31 -15.07 -24.73 -12.72
N HIS A 32 -15.78 -25.28 -11.73
CA HIS A 32 -15.93 -24.61 -10.44
C HIS A 32 -14.52 -24.33 -9.92
N ARG A 33 -13.98 -23.16 -10.27
CA ARG A 33 -12.78 -22.62 -9.65
C ARG A 33 -13.18 -22.34 -8.21
N SER A 34 -12.77 -23.23 -7.31
CA SER A 34 -12.62 -22.90 -5.90
C SER A 34 -11.79 -21.61 -5.83
N ARG A 35 -12.48 -20.49 -5.62
CA ARG A 35 -11.86 -19.17 -5.51
C ARG A 35 -11.10 -19.18 -4.20
N ALA A 36 -9.82 -19.53 -4.25
CA ALA A 36 -8.90 -19.26 -3.14
C ALA A 36 -9.15 -17.80 -2.72
N LYS A 37 -9.52 -17.59 -1.46
CA LYS A 37 -9.86 -16.28 -0.91
C LYS A 37 -8.61 -15.41 -1.08
N ARG A 38 -8.61 -14.50 -2.05
CA ARG A 38 -7.49 -13.57 -2.27
C ARG A 38 -7.37 -12.71 -1.02
N VAL A 39 -6.19 -12.68 -0.43
CA VAL A 39 -5.84 -11.73 0.64
C VAL A 39 -5.99 -10.32 0.07
N GLY A 40 -6.73 -9.47 0.78
CA GLY A 40 -6.96 -8.07 0.41
C GLY A 40 -5.70 -7.23 0.55
N LEU A 41 -5.59 -6.16 -0.24
CA LEU A 41 -4.52 -5.16 -0.10
C LEU A 41 -5.10 -3.82 0.33
N ILE A 42 -4.53 -3.25 1.39
CA ILE A 42 -4.82 -1.90 1.86
C ILE A 42 -3.58 -1.05 1.62
N TYR A 43 -3.73 0.00 0.82
CA TYR A 43 -2.68 0.97 0.59
C TYR A 43 -2.62 1.94 1.77
N LEU A 44 -1.42 2.17 2.31
CA LEU A 44 -1.18 3.17 3.36
C LEU A 44 -0.56 4.43 2.76
N ASP A 45 -1.17 5.57 3.05
CA ASP A 45 -0.60 6.91 2.84
C ASP A 45 0.58 7.16 3.81
N ALA A 46 1.51 8.04 3.42
CA ALA A 46 2.69 8.39 4.21
C ALA A 46 2.33 9.03 5.55
N ASN A 47 1.27 9.83 5.61
CA ASN A 47 0.83 10.47 6.85
C ASN A 47 0.60 9.47 7.99
N LEU A 48 -0.01 8.31 7.70
CA LEU A 48 -0.28 7.28 8.68
C LEU A 48 1.00 6.63 9.20
N LEU A 49 1.97 6.41 8.32
CA LEU A 49 3.28 5.86 8.71
C LEU A 49 4.05 6.86 9.57
N ILE A 50 4.03 8.13 9.21
CA ILE A 50 4.65 9.22 9.98
C ILE A 50 4.04 9.25 11.39
N TYR A 51 2.71 9.21 11.51
CA TYR A 51 2.06 9.23 12.83
C TYR A 51 2.46 8.05 13.72
N VAL A 52 2.62 6.86 13.15
CA VAL A 52 2.99 5.66 13.92
C VAL A 52 4.48 5.68 14.29
N VAL A 53 5.36 6.03 13.35
CA VAL A 53 6.82 5.95 13.55
C VAL A 53 7.34 7.11 14.40
N GLU A 54 6.79 8.31 14.24
CA GLU A 54 7.15 9.49 15.03
C GLU A 54 6.33 9.62 16.32
N GLU A 55 5.47 8.63 16.62
CA GLU A 55 4.63 8.58 17.83
C GLU A 55 3.78 9.84 18.06
N VAL A 56 3.20 10.39 16.98
CA VAL A 56 2.39 11.62 17.05
C VAL A 56 1.23 11.44 18.05
N PRO A 57 1.19 12.19 19.17
CA PRO A 57 0.36 11.85 20.34
C PRO A 57 -1.14 11.68 20.06
N GLU A 58 -1.70 12.47 19.14
CA GLU A 58 -3.13 12.47 18.81
C GLU A 58 -3.54 11.30 17.90
N PHE A 59 -2.61 10.78 17.11
CA PHE A 59 -2.94 9.87 16.00
C PHE A 59 -2.32 8.48 16.15
N ALA A 60 -1.11 8.36 16.70
CA ALA A 60 -0.35 7.13 16.76
C ALA A 60 -1.17 5.96 17.31
N SER A 61 -1.78 6.15 18.50
CA SER A 61 -2.55 5.10 19.16
C SER A 61 -3.79 4.65 18.35
N ARG A 62 -4.47 5.59 17.66
CA ARG A 62 -5.66 5.30 16.85
C ARG A 62 -5.29 4.55 15.58
N VAL A 63 -4.21 4.96 14.90
CA VAL A 63 -3.73 4.29 13.69
C VAL A 63 -3.23 2.89 14.01
N THR A 64 -2.42 2.74 15.06
CA THR A 64 -1.89 1.44 15.50
C THR A 64 -3.00 0.45 15.83
N ARG A 65 -4.02 0.86 16.60
CA ARG A 65 -5.16 -0.03 16.92
C ARG A 65 -5.90 -0.53 15.68
N ARG A 66 -6.05 0.32 14.64
CA ARG A 66 -6.69 -0.08 13.39
C ARG A 66 -5.83 -1.03 12.57
N ILE A 67 -4.53 -0.77 12.50
CA ILE A 67 -3.57 -1.66 11.84
C ILE A 67 -3.60 -3.04 12.52
N GLU A 68 -3.54 -3.09 13.85
CA GLU A 68 -3.59 -4.32 14.63
C GLU A 68 -4.90 -5.10 14.42
N ALA A 69 -6.04 -4.40 14.37
CA ALA A 69 -7.34 -5.04 14.12
C ALA A 69 -7.37 -5.78 12.77
N VAL A 70 -6.80 -5.17 11.73
CA VAL A 70 -6.68 -5.79 10.41
C VAL A 70 -5.68 -6.95 10.41
N VAL A 71 -4.51 -6.77 11.01
CA VAL A 71 -3.50 -7.84 11.10
C VAL A 71 -4.06 -9.08 11.81
N ARG A 72 -4.83 -8.89 12.89
CA ARG A 72 -5.51 -9.98 13.61
C ARG A 72 -6.56 -10.70 12.77
N SER A 73 -7.20 -10.01 11.81
CA SER A 73 -8.17 -10.62 10.88
C SER A 73 -7.50 -11.65 9.97
N GLY A 74 -6.22 -11.42 9.61
CA GLY A 74 -5.45 -12.24 8.70
C GLY A 74 -5.93 -12.23 7.24
N ASN A 75 -6.97 -11.45 6.90
CA ASN A 75 -7.58 -11.44 5.57
C ASN A 75 -7.01 -10.35 4.65
N GLU A 76 -6.32 -9.35 5.19
CA GLU A 76 -5.72 -8.25 4.45
C GLU A 76 -4.23 -8.06 4.77
N ARG A 77 -3.52 -7.43 3.84
CA ARG A 77 -2.13 -6.99 4.01
C ARG A 77 -2.01 -5.51 3.69
N PHE A 78 -1.06 -4.86 4.35
CA PHE A 78 -0.73 -3.47 4.10
C PHE A 78 0.33 -3.34 3.02
N ALA A 79 0.15 -2.33 2.17
CA ALA A 79 1.02 -2.04 1.06
C ALA A 79 1.34 -0.53 1.00
N ILE A 80 2.52 -0.22 0.48
CA ILE A 80 3.01 1.15 0.25
C ILE A 80 3.66 1.23 -1.14
N SER A 81 4.00 2.42 -1.60
CA SER A 81 4.76 2.63 -2.84
C SER A 81 6.10 3.31 -2.58
N PRO A 82 7.00 3.39 -3.58
CA PRO A 82 8.19 4.22 -3.51
C PRO A 82 7.90 5.69 -3.18
N LEU A 83 6.73 6.21 -3.58
CA LEU A 83 6.31 7.58 -3.23
C LEU A 83 6.14 7.75 -1.72
N VAL A 84 5.48 6.80 -1.05
CA VAL A 84 5.31 6.81 0.41
C VAL A 84 6.67 6.80 1.12
N LYS A 85 7.60 5.96 0.64
CA LYS A 85 8.96 5.92 1.20
C LYS A 85 9.66 7.27 1.06
N MET A 86 9.57 7.89 -0.13
CA MET A 86 10.14 9.21 -0.37
C MET A 86 9.59 10.22 0.63
N GLU A 87 8.26 10.30 0.80
CA GLU A 87 7.62 11.26 1.70
C GLU A 87 7.99 11.06 3.17
N CYS A 88 7.99 9.82 3.65
CA CYS A 88 8.40 9.49 5.02
C CYS A 88 9.87 9.86 5.30
N LEU A 89 10.75 9.73 4.30
CA LEU A 89 12.19 9.97 4.49
C LEU A 89 12.60 11.44 4.37
N VAL A 90 11.76 12.33 3.81
CA VAL A 90 12.09 13.76 3.67
C VAL A 90 12.42 14.41 5.02
N GLY A 91 11.61 14.15 6.05
CA GLY A 91 11.80 14.72 7.39
C GLY A 91 13.13 14.29 8.01
N PRO A 92 13.37 12.98 8.20
CA PRO A 92 14.61 12.45 8.79
C PRO A 92 15.87 12.85 8.03
N VAL A 93 15.85 12.79 6.70
CA VAL A 93 17.01 13.16 5.88
C VAL A 93 17.32 14.66 6.01
N ARG A 94 16.28 15.50 6.09
CA ARG A 94 16.47 16.95 6.26
C ARG A 94 17.02 17.31 7.65
N SER A 95 16.61 16.62 8.70
CA SER A 95 17.09 16.85 10.07
C SER A 95 18.42 16.17 10.37
N GLY A 96 18.86 15.23 9.52
CA GLY A 96 20.03 14.39 9.79
C GLY A 96 19.77 13.30 10.84
N ASP A 97 18.51 12.98 11.12
CA ASP A 97 18.12 11.96 12.11
C ASP A 97 18.22 10.55 11.50
N LEU A 98 19.42 9.99 11.54
CA LEU A 98 19.71 8.64 11.05
C LEU A 98 18.95 7.55 11.81
N ALA A 99 18.62 7.78 13.09
CA ALA A 99 17.87 6.82 13.88
C ALA A 99 16.43 6.73 13.40
N LEU A 100 15.78 7.88 13.19
CA LEU A 100 14.42 7.95 12.66
C LEU A 100 14.34 7.40 11.23
N GLN A 101 15.32 7.72 10.39
CA GLN A 101 15.44 7.10 9.07
C GLN A 101 15.50 5.57 9.17
N GLY A 102 16.34 5.03 10.06
CA GLY A 102 16.45 3.58 10.29
C GLY A 102 15.15 2.93 10.77
N TYR A 103 14.35 3.64 11.57
CA TYR A 103 13.02 3.16 11.98
C TYR A 103 12.05 3.05 10.79
N PHE A 104 12.00 4.06 9.91
CA PHE A 104 11.20 3.99 8.68
C PHE A 104 11.64 2.84 7.78
N GLU A 105 12.95 2.71 7.52
CA GLU A 105 13.48 1.64 6.67
C GLU A 105 13.14 0.25 7.21
N THR A 106 13.29 0.04 8.53
CA THR A 106 12.88 -1.20 9.19
C THR A 106 11.37 -1.44 9.08
N PHE A 107 10.56 -0.39 9.21
CA PHE A 107 9.11 -0.49 9.10
C PHE A 107 8.66 -0.88 7.69
N PHE A 108 9.30 -0.34 6.65
CA PHE A 108 8.97 -0.66 5.25
C PHE A 108 9.14 -2.14 4.90
N LEU A 109 10.08 -2.85 5.54
CA LEU A 109 10.31 -4.28 5.32
C LEU A 109 9.10 -5.16 5.69
N ARG A 110 8.17 -4.64 6.49
CA ARG A 110 6.96 -5.34 6.93
C ARG A 110 5.78 -5.14 5.97
N LEU A 111 5.92 -4.27 4.98
CA LEU A 111 4.85 -3.86 4.08
C LEU A 111 5.12 -4.34 2.65
N ALA A 112 4.06 -4.68 1.91
CA ALA A 112 4.20 -4.94 0.49
C ALA A 112 4.58 -3.64 -0.24
N THR A 113 5.62 -3.67 -1.07
CA THR A 113 5.98 -2.50 -1.90
C THR A 113 5.37 -2.67 -3.30
N LEU A 114 4.46 -1.76 -3.66
CA LEU A 114 3.80 -1.71 -4.95
C LEU A 114 4.62 -0.92 -5.97
N ALA A 115 4.79 -1.47 -7.17
CA ALA A 115 5.49 -0.80 -8.25
C ALA A 115 4.71 0.43 -8.75
N MET A 116 5.43 1.46 -9.22
CA MET A 116 4.84 2.62 -9.89
C MET A 116 5.30 2.66 -11.35
N PRO A 117 4.69 1.86 -12.25
CA PRO A 117 4.96 1.97 -13.68
C PRO A 117 4.39 3.26 -14.26
N GLU A 118 4.76 3.61 -15.49
CA GLU A 118 4.27 4.80 -16.20
C GLU A 118 2.73 4.92 -16.20
N ALA A 119 2.03 3.79 -16.27
CA ALA A 119 0.57 3.74 -16.19
C ALA A 119 0.00 4.41 -14.91
N VAL A 120 0.69 4.28 -13.77
CA VAL A 120 0.32 4.95 -12.51
C VAL A 120 0.44 6.46 -12.66
N TYR A 121 1.51 6.96 -13.27
CA TYR A 121 1.72 8.39 -13.47
C TYR A 121 0.73 8.97 -14.49
N ARG A 122 0.46 8.26 -15.58
CA ARG A 122 -0.55 8.67 -16.57
C ARG A 122 -1.94 8.75 -15.95
N ASN A 123 -2.33 7.75 -15.15
CA ASN A 123 -3.59 7.79 -14.41
C ASN A 123 -3.60 8.92 -13.37
N GLY A 124 -2.49 9.13 -12.66
CA GLY A 124 -2.33 10.24 -11.71
C GLY A 124 -2.54 11.62 -12.36
N ALA A 125 -2.03 11.83 -13.58
CA ALA A 125 -2.27 13.06 -14.34
C ALA A 125 -3.77 13.27 -14.64
N ILE A 126 -4.49 12.21 -15.02
CA ILE A 126 -5.93 12.25 -15.26
C ILE A 126 -6.69 12.57 -13.97
N LEU A 127 -6.37 11.90 -12.86
CA LEU A 127 -6.99 12.15 -11.56
C LEU A 127 -6.75 13.58 -11.09
N ARG A 128 -5.52 14.08 -11.23
CA ARG A 128 -5.17 15.47 -10.91
C ARG A 128 -5.97 16.47 -11.74
N ALA A 129 -6.05 16.27 -13.06
CA ALA A 129 -6.79 17.17 -13.95
C ALA A 129 -8.30 17.17 -13.65
N ARG A 130 -8.89 16.02 -13.33
CA ARG A 130 -10.33 15.88 -13.08
C ARG A 130 -10.76 16.35 -11.69
N PHE A 131 -9.93 16.11 -10.67
CA PHE A 131 -10.32 16.30 -9.27
C PHE A 131 -9.49 17.38 -8.54
N GLY A 132 -8.56 18.06 -9.22
CA GLY A 132 -7.74 19.12 -8.63
C GLY A 132 -6.78 18.64 -7.53
N LEU A 133 -6.47 17.33 -7.50
CA LEU A 133 -5.61 16.72 -6.48
C LEU A 133 -4.17 17.21 -6.59
N ARG A 134 -3.46 17.32 -5.46
CA ARG A 134 -2.00 17.48 -5.48
C ARG A 134 -1.35 16.26 -6.14
N THR A 135 -0.16 16.44 -6.72
CA THR A 135 0.55 15.36 -7.41
C THR A 135 0.72 14.11 -6.53
N PRO A 136 1.13 14.20 -5.26
CA PRO A 136 1.27 13.00 -4.41
C PRO A 136 -0.07 12.29 -4.18
N ASP A 137 -1.12 13.02 -3.79
CA ASP A 137 -2.47 12.48 -3.59
C ASP A 137 -2.98 11.74 -4.83
N ALA A 138 -2.79 12.34 -6.02
CA ALA A 138 -3.21 11.76 -7.28
C ALA A 138 -2.43 10.46 -7.59
N LEU A 139 -1.15 10.41 -7.23
CA LEU A 139 -0.30 9.22 -7.41
C LEU A 139 -0.58 8.12 -6.39
N HIS A 140 -0.88 8.45 -5.13
CA HIS A 140 -1.37 7.47 -4.15
C HIS A 140 -2.66 6.82 -4.63
N LEU A 141 -3.63 7.64 -5.05
CA LEU A 141 -4.90 7.15 -5.56
C LEU A 141 -4.71 6.30 -6.82
N ALA A 142 -3.90 6.77 -7.78
CA ALA A 142 -3.60 6.03 -9.00
C ALA A 142 -2.90 4.70 -8.71
N CYS A 143 -1.96 4.66 -7.76
CA CYS A 143 -1.24 3.45 -7.38
C CYS A 143 -2.19 2.43 -6.74
N ALA A 144 -3.02 2.88 -5.79
CA ALA A 144 -4.02 2.03 -5.15
C ALA A 144 -5.02 1.46 -6.16
N GLN A 145 -5.48 2.27 -7.13
CA GLN A 145 -6.36 1.82 -8.22
C GLN A 145 -5.67 0.81 -9.14
N HIS A 146 -4.42 1.10 -9.55
CA HIS A 146 -3.67 0.26 -10.49
C HIS A 146 -3.45 -1.16 -9.96
N HIS A 147 -3.16 -1.29 -8.65
CA HIS A 147 -2.93 -2.59 -8.01
C HIS A 147 -4.21 -3.26 -7.47
N GLY A 148 -5.37 -2.63 -7.67
CA GLY A 148 -6.65 -3.17 -7.21
C GLY A 148 -6.73 -3.29 -5.68
N CYS A 149 -6.16 -2.31 -4.96
CA CYS A 149 -6.30 -2.23 -3.50
C CYS A 149 -7.78 -2.11 -3.14
N GLN A 150 -8.16 -2.70 -2.01
CA GLN A 150 -9.53 -2.66 -1.49
C GLN A 150 -9.82 -1.35 -0.76
N ALA A 151 -8.77 -0.73 -0.22
CA ALA A 151 -8.84 0.57 0.42
C ALA A 151 -7.50 1.30 0.30
N LEU A 152 -7.58 2.62 0.33
CA LEU A 152 -6.48 3.56 0.54
C LEU A 152 -6.75 4.24 1.87
N TRP A 153 -5.94 3.97 2.88
CA TRP A 153 -6.07 4.59 4.19
C TRP A 153 -5.25 5.88 4.24
N THR A 154 -5.88 6.96 4.68
CA THR A 154 -5.30 8.29 4.78
C THR A 154 -5.92 9.06 5.96
N ASN A 155 -5.40 10.25 6.25
CA ASN A 155 -6.05 11.27 7.07
C ASN A 155 -6.52 12.50 6.24
N ASP A 156 -6.33 12.48 4.91
CA ASP A 156 -6.71 13.60 4.04
C ASP A 156 -8.16 13.47 3.53
N GLU A 157 -9.02 14.41 3.93
CA GLU A 157 -10.42 14.46 3.50
C GLU A 157 -10.60 14.80 2.01
N ARG A 158 -9.71 15.60 1.43
CA ARG A 158 -9.76 15.92 0.00
C ARG A 158 -9.47 14.66 -0.82
N LEU A 159 -8.49 13.87 -0.41
CA LEU A 159 -8.19 12.58 -1.05
C LEU A 159 -9.36 11.60 -0.90
N THR A 160 -10.00 11.58 0.27
CA THR A 160 -11.20 10.77 0.54
C THR A 160 -12.35 11.10 -0.43
N ARG A 161 -12.62 12.39 -0.67
CA ARG A 161 -13.67 12.81 -1.62
C ARG A 161 -13.37 12.41 -3.06
N ALA A 162 -12.11 12.50 -3.50
CA ALA A 162 -11.73 12.14 -4.86
C ALA A 162 -11.61 10.61 -5.08
N GLY A 163 -11.43 9.84 -4.01
CA GLY A 163 -11.21 8.40 -4.08
C GLY A 163 -12.44 7.56 -4.38
N LEU A 164 -13.64 8.15 -4.51
CA LEU A 164 -14.90 7.47 -4.84
C LEU A 164 -15.14 6.18 -4.03
N GLY A 165 -14.85 6.21 -2.73
CA GLY A 165 -15.00 5.07 -1.81
C GLY A 165 -13.77 4.17 -1.64
N LEU A 166 -12.74 4.33 -2.49
CA LEU A 166 -11.44 3.66 -2.31
C LEU A 166 -10.65 4.30 -1.18
N ALA A 167 -10.53 5.63 -1.19
CA ALA A 167 -9.87 6.39 -0.15
C ALA A 167 -10.77 6.50 1.08
N LYS A 168 -10.23 6.17 2.26
CA LYS A 168 -10.92 6.18 3.54
C LYS A 168 -10.09 6.97 4.53
N ASN A 169 -10.69 8.05 5.06
CA ASN A 169 -10.15 8.68 6.25
C ASN A 169 -10.39 7.75 7.42
N ILE A 170 -9.34 7.08 7.89
CA ILE A 170 -9.52 6.17 9.00
C ILE A 170 -9.73 6.95 10.30
N LEU A 171 -9.22 8.16 10.45
CA LEU A 171 -9.30 8.92 11.70
C LEU A 171 -10.61 9.70 11.89
N SER A 172 -11.50 9.74 10.90
CA SER A 172 -12.82 10.38 11.01
C SER A 172 -13.89 9.47 11.64
N ASP A 173 -13.75 8.15 11.54
CA ASP A 173 -14.76 7.23 12.11
C ASP A 173 -14.61 7.16 13.65
N PRO A 174 -15.71 7.33 14.42
CA PRO A 174 -15.71 7.02 15.84
C PRO A 174 -15.41 5.53 16.01
N ALA A 175 -14.47 5.22 16.89
CA ALA A 175 -14.00 3.85 17.16
C ALA A 175 -15.07 2.99 17.84
#